data_AF-A0A409W7D8-F1
#
_entry.id   AF-A0A409W7D8-F1
#
_cell.length_a   1.000
_cell.length_b   1.000
_cell.length_c   1.000
_cell.angle_alpha   90.00
_cell.angle_beta   90.00
_cell.angle_gamma   90.00
#
_symmetry.space_group_name_H-M   'P 1'
#
loop_
_entity.id
_entity.type
_entity.pdbx_description
1 polymer ?
#
loop_
_entity_poly.entity_id
_entity_poly.type
_entity_poly.pdbx_seq_one_letter_code
_entity_poly.pdbx_strand_id
1 'polypeptide(L)'
;MSATRSMQPIQDVLRTSLEQMDAADELHNIHSLIGRPSPNTTFVNPVGFAPQDSTLSYAEYLLTLLRPDTKAHPEHSAYALEFDRQIEVIRNIQASMARGDDAGFLLVDDDGEPGVRFRRMVFDKRPQNMSERDAIRLLRNWTVPNRFLEQQRSMEGIFIPRSLVVFDTDGVQLEPDKIESAMAGKLVRVHFSLRCLYLARDHANGVDLFLALIKKIQILP
;
A
#
# COMPACT_ATOMS: atom_id res chain seq x y z
N MET A 1 12.20 4.67 -39.86
CA MET A 1 11.80 5.60 -38.78
C MET A 1 11.38 4.73 -37.61
N SER A 2 12.29 4.44 -36.69
CA SER A 2 11.97 3.67 -35.48
C SER A 2 11.32 4.60 -34.47
N ALA A 3 10.07 4.31 -34.11
CA ALA A 3 9.40 4.98 -33.01
C ALA A 3 10.15 4.63 -31.72
N THR A 4 10.78 5.60 -31.10
CA THR A 4 11.26 5.52 -29.72
C THR A 4 10.02 5.30 -28.85
N ARG A 5 9.78 4.05 -28.45
CA ARG A 5 8.82 3.73 -27.38
C ARG A 5 9.33 4.42 -26.12
N SER A 6 8.68 5.50 -25.75
CA SER A 6 8.90 6.16 -24.45
C SER A 6 8.66 5.11 -23.37
N MET A 7 9.71 4.77 -22.61
CA MET A 7 9.58 3.97 -21.40
C MET A 7 8.65 4.73 -20.45
N GLN A 8 7.53 4.10 -20.09
CA GLN A 8 6.72 4.60 -18.99
C GLN A 8 7.54 4.48 -17.69
N PRO A 9 7.64 5.56 -16.89
CA PRO A 9 8.22 5.50 -15.57
C PRO A 9 7.64 4.36 -14.73
N ILE A 10 8.46 3.70 -13.90
CA ILE A 10 7.99 2.60 -13.03
C ILE A 10 6.79 3.00 -12.16
N GLN A 11 6.70 4.28 -11.81
CA GLN A 11 5.58 4.88 -11.07
C GLN A 11 4.26 4.81 -11.86
N ASP A 12 4.29 5.02 -13.18
CA ASP A 12 3.12 4.93 -14.05
C ASP A 12 2.62 3.49 -14.15
N VAL A 13 3.56 2.55 -14.22
CA VAL A 13 3.21 1.13 -14.28
C VAL A 13 2.67 0.65 -12.94
N LEU A 14 3.31 1.04 -11.83
CA LEU A 14 2.82 0.76 -10.48
C LEU A 14 1.42 1.32 -10.28
N ARG A 15 1.20 2.60 -10.61
CA ARG A 15 -0.12 3.23 -10.51
C ARG A 15 -1.16 2.51 -11.35
N THR A 16 -0.88 2.31 -12.64
CA THR A 16 -1.83 1.65 -13.56
C THR A 16 -2.20 0.28 -13.03
N SER A 17 -1.23 -0.45 -12.49
CA SER A 17 -1.46 -1.74 -11.87
C SER A 17 -2.33 -1.61 -10.62
N LEU A 18 -1.97 -0.73 -9.67
CA LEU A 18 -2.74 -0.48 -8.45
C LEU A 18 -4.19 -0.09 -8.74
N GLU A 19 -4.43 0.78 -9.72
CA GLU A 19 -5.77 1.21 -10.16
C GLU A 19 -6.57 0.04 -10.78
N GLN A 20 -5.95 -0.77 -11.64
CA GLN A 20 -6.60 -1.96 -12.23
C GLN A 20 -6.95 -3.00 -11.15
N MET A 21 -6.12 -3.12 -10.12
CA MET A 21 -6.30 -4.09 -9.04
C MET A 21 -7.43 -3.73 -8.08
N ASP A 22 -7.69 -2.43 -7.86
CA ASP A 22 -8.82 -1.98 -7.02
C ASP A 22 -10.16 -2.05 -7.75
N ALA A 23 -10.17 -2.02 -9.09
CA ALA A 23 -11.38 -2.20 -9.89
C ALA A 23 -11.82 -3.68 -10.01
N ALA A 24 -10.89 -4.61 -9.95
CA ALA A 24 -11.12 -6.06 -10.09
C ALA A 24 -11.43 -6.75 -8.74
N ASP A 25 -12.24 -6.10 -7.89
CA ASP A 25 -12.58 -6.47 -6.50
C ASP A 25 -13.39 -7.80 -6.43
N GLU A 26 -12.79 -8.91 -6.88
CA GLU A 26 -13.29 -10.25 -6.61
C GLU A 26 -12.94 -10.58 -5.15
N LEU A 27 -13.97 -10.67 -4.31
CA LEU A 27 -13.94 -11.05 -2.89
C LEU A 27 -13.17 -12.36 -2.56
N HIS A 28 -12.70 -13.10 -3.57
CA HIS A 28 -12.16 -14.45 -3.45
C HIS A 28 -10.65 -14.51 -3.15
N ASN A 29 -9.94 -13.37 -3.07
CA ASN A 29 -8.49 -13.32 -2.85
C ASN A 29 -8.08 -12.34 -1.73
N ILE A 30 -8.77 -12.39 -0.59
CA ILE A 30 -8.42 -11.59 0.60
C ILE A 30 -7.68 -12.47 1.60
N HIS A 31 -6.42 -12.14 1.84
CA HIS A 31 -5.56 -12.71 2.87
C HIS A 31 -5.53 -11.80 4.10
N SER A 32 -4.98 -12.30 5.20
CA SER A 32 -4.72 -11.47 6.38
C SER A 32 -3.37 -11.78 7.00
N LEU A 33 -2.67 -10.75 7.45
CA LEU A 33 -1.44 -10.86 8.23
C LEU A 33 -1.59 -10.04 9.51
N ILE A 34 -1.06 -10.57 10.62
CA ILE A 34 -1.03 -9.89 11.91
C ILE A 34 0.40 -9.53 12.23
N GLY A 35 0.68 -8.26 12.52
CA GLY A 35 2.02 -7.79 12.82
C GLY A 35 2.01 -6.44 13.52
N ARG A 36 3.19 -5.94 13.81
CA ARG A 36 3.39 -4.59 14.38
C ARG A 36 3.75 -3.62 13.26
N PRO A 37 3.10 -2.46 13.13
CA PRO A 37 3.54 -1.44 12.19
C PRO A 37 4.98 -1.02 12.47
N SER A 38 5.81 -0.96 11.43
CA SER A 38 7.16 -0.41 11.49
C SER A 38 7.09 1.07 11.84
N PRO A 39 7.93 1.58 12.76
CA PRO A 39 8.04 3.00 13.03
C PRO A 39 8.77 3.76 11.91
N ASN A 40 9.54 3.07 11.07
CA ASN A 40 10.44 3.67 10.08
C ASN A 40 9.81 3.73 8.69
N THR A 41 9.05 2.71 8.32
CA THR A 41 8.54 2.52 6.96
C THR A 41 7.02 2.36 6.90
N THR A 42 6.31 3.05 7.79
CA THR A 42 4.84 3.18 7.78
C THR A 42 4.44 4.63 7.54
N PHE A 43 3.67 4.87 6.48
CA PHE A 43 3.15 6.17 6.07
C PHE A 43 1.64 6.01 5.82
N VAL A 44 0.86 6.13 6.88
CA VAL A 44 -0.61 5.96 6.88
C VAL A 44 -1.38 7.24 7.21
N ASN A 45 -0.68 8.37 7.27
CA ASN A 45 -1.29 9.69 7.45
C ASN A 45 -2.15 10.06 6.22
N PRO A 46 -3.05 11.07 6.31
CA PRO A 46 -3.95 11.42 5.22
C PRO A 46 -3.27 11.72 3.88
N VAL A 47 -2.02 12.17 3.88
CA VAL A 47 -1.32 12.55 2.64
C VAL A 47 -0.59 11.35 2.03
N GLY A 48 -0.36 10.30 2.83
CA GLY A 48 0.48 9.17 2.50
C GLY A 48 1.94 9.57 2.27
N PHE A 49 2.64 8.71 1.54
CA PHE A 49 4.00 8.90 1.06
C PHE A 49 3.99 9.21 -0.43
N ALA A 50 4.58 10.33 -0.82
CA ALA A 50 4.92 10.64 -2.21
C ALA A 50 6.45 10.52 -2.37
N PRO A 51 6.96 9.63 -3.25
CA PRO A 51 8.39 9.53 -3.51
C PRO A 51 8.99 10.87 -3.93
N GLN A 52 10.28 11.06 -3.62
CA GLN A 52 11.03 12.21 -4.11
C GLN A 52 10.92 12.30 -5.63
N ASP A 53 10.70 13.52 -6.14
CA ASP A 53 10.50 13.83 -7.57
C ASP A 53 9.22 13.23 -8.20
N SER A 54 8.29 12.69 -7.41
CA SER A 54 6.98 12.26 -7.88
C SER A 54 5.90 13.33 -7.69
N THR A 55 4.75 13.16 -8.35
CA THR A 55 3.58 14.03 -8.14
C THR A 55 2.68 13.48 -7.05
N LEU A 56 1.94 14.36 -6.38
CA LEU A 56 0.96 14.03 -5.33
C LEU A 56 -0.04 12.96 -5.78
N SER A 57 -0.33 12.90 -7.08
CA SER A 57 -1.25 11.92 -7.63
C SER A 57 -0.74 10.46 -7.48
N TYR A 58 0.56 10.25 -7.29
CA TYR A 58 1.18 8.94 -6.99
C TYR A 58 1.40 8.70 -5.49
N ALA A 59 0.83 9.55 -4.63
CA ALA A 59 0.92 9.31 -3.20
C ALA A 59 0.26 7.99 -2.84
N GLU A 60 0.90 7.26 -1.96
CA GLU A 60 0.47 5.95 -1.49
C GLU A 60 0.49 5.89 0.02
N TYR A 61 -0.47 5.18 0.60
CA TYR A 61 -0.29 4.64 1.92
C TYR A 61 0.68 3.46 1.85
N LEU A 62 1.68 3.50 2.72
CA LEU A 62 2.64 2.41 2.90
C LEU A 62 2.51 1.92 4.34
N LEU A 63 2.40 0.61 4.52
CA LEU A 63 2.42 -0.01 5.83
C LEU A 63 3.39 -1.17 5.78
N THR A 64 4.46 -1.12 6.55
CA THR A 64 5.33 -2.28 6.76
C THR A 64 4.94 -2.95 8.06
N LEU A 65 4.55 -4.23 8.02
CA LEU A 65 4.37 -5.02 9.22
C LEU A 65 5.66 -5.77 9.56
N LEU A 66 6.10 -5.61 10.79
CA LEU A 66 7.17 -6.37 11.42
C LEU A 66 6.57 -7.50 12.27
N ARG A 67 7.43 -8.45 12.61
CA ARG A 67 7.10 -9.54 13.52
C ARG A 67 6.61 -8.97 14.87
N PRO A 68 5.52 -9.52 15.45
CA PRO A 68 5.09 -9.16 16.80
C PRO A 68 6.23 -9.33 17.82
N ASP A 69 6.39 -8.35 18.72
CA ASP A 69 7.43 -8.38 19.75
C ASP A 69 7.03 -9.28 20.92
N THR A 70 7.64 -10.46 20.97
CA THR A 70 7.41 -11.46 22.03
C THR A 70 8.26 -11.24 23.28
N LYS A 71 9.26 -10.35 23.23
CA LYS A 71 10.09 -10.02 24.40
C LYS A 71 9.36 -9.02 25.29
N ALA A 72 8.77 -7.99 24.69
CA ALA A 72 7.96 -7.02 25.42
C ALA A 72 6.57 -7.57 25.77
N HIS A 73 6.00 -8.42 24.92
CA HIS A 73 4.63 -8.94 25.03
C HIS A 73 4.58 -10.46 24.81
N PRO A 74 4.84 -11.28 25.83
CA PRO A 74 4.85 -12.74 25.71
C PRO A 74 3.54 -13.34 25.17
N GLU A 75 2.40 -12.68 25.44
CA GLU A 75 1.08 -13.02 24.92
C GLU A 75 0.98 -13.00 23.39
N HIS A 76 1.87 -12.27 22.70
CA HIS A 76 1.92 -12.20 21.23
C HIS A 76 2.60 -13.41 20.58
N SER A 77 3.07 -14.39 21.36
CA SER A 77 3.83 -15.55 20.84
C SER A 77 3.10 -16.28 19.71
N ALA A 78 1.79 -16.56 19.87
CA ALA A 78 1.01 -17.24 18.84
C ALA A 78 0.95 -16.43 17.52
N TYR A 79 0.81 -15.12 17.60
CA TYR A 79 0.80 -14.24 16.42
C TYR A 79 2.18 -14.18 15.75
N ALA A 80 3.25 -14.23 16.54
CA ALA A 80 4.59 -14.22 16.01
C ALA A 80 4.92 -15.51 15.24
N LEU A 81 4.51 -16.68 15.75
CA LEU A 81 4.64 -17.94 15.00
C LEU A 81 3.84 -17.93 13.70
N GLU A 82 2.60 -17.41 13.71
CA GLU A 82 1.80 -17.32 12.49
C GLU A 82 2.42 -16.33 11.50
N PHE A 83 2.96 -15.20 11.97
CA PHE A 83 3.69 -14.26 11.12
C PHE A 83 4.88 -14.94 10.42
N ASP A 84 5.71 -15.66 11.18
CA ASP A 84 6.86 -16.39 10.64
C ASP A 84 6.42 -17.41 9.58
N ARG A 85 5.32 -18.14 9.82
CA ARG A 85 4.73 -19.07 8.85
C ARG A 85 4.26 -18.37 7.58
N GLN A 86 3.58 -17.23 7.70
CA GLN A 86 3.07 -16.48 6.55
C GLN A 86 4.20 -15.86 5.72
N ILE A 87 5.27 -15.36 6.35
CA ILE A 87 6.47 -14.90 5.64
C ILE A 87 7.06 -16.02 4.78
N GLU A 88 7.16 -17.22 5.33
CA GLU A 88 7.69 -18.37 4.60
C GLU A 88 6.79 -18.78 3.42
N VAL A 89 5.46 -18.74 3.60
CA VAL A 89 4.52 -18.96 2.50
C VAL A 89 4.71 -17.90 1.40
N ILE A 90 4.80 -16.62 1.76
CA ILE A 90 5.02 -15.53 0.80
C ILE A 90 6.34 -15.73 0.06
N ARG A 91 7.42 -16.07 0.77
CA ARG A 91 8.75 -16.33 0.18
C ARG A 91 8.69 -17.47 -0.84
N ASN A 92 8.00 -18.56 -0.52
CA ASN A 92 7.82 -19.69 -1.42
C ASN A 92 6.97 -19.33 -2.65
N ILE A 93 5.92 -18.52 -2.48
CA ILE A 93 5.15 -17.97 -3.60
C ILE A 93 6.04 -17.10 -4.50
N GLN A 94 6.86 -16.22 -3.91
CA GLN A 94 7.77 -15.38 -4.68
C GLN A 94 8.79 -16.22 -5.47
N ALA A 95 9.43 -17.19 -4.83
CA ALA A 95 10.41 -18.06 -5.46
C ALA A 95 9.81 -18.92 -6.59
N SER A 96 8.57 -19.39 -6.44
CA SER A 96 7.89 -20.19 -7.46
C SER A 96 7.36 -19.39 -8.65
N MET A 97 7.02 -18.12 -8.44
CA MET A 97 6.43 -17.27 -9.47
C MET A 97 7.45 -16.36 -10.17
N ALA A 98 8.62 -16.14 -9.56
CA ALA A 98 9.68 -15.34 -10.14
C ALA A 98 10.24 -15.98 -11.42
N ARG A 99 10.23 -15.21 -12.50
CA ARG A 99 10.79 -15.53 -13.82
C ARG A 99 12.22 -15.02 -13.98
N GLY A 100 12.70 -14.20 -13.04
CA GLY A 100 14.07 -13.70 -12.97
C GLY A 100 14.59 -13.66 -11.52
N ASP A 101 15.85 -13.28 -11.36
CA ASP A 101 16.52 -13.27 -10.04
C ASP A 101 16.01 -12.14 -9.12
N ASP A 102 15.37 -11.12 -9.69
CA ASP A 102 14.85 -9.95 -8.97
C ASP A 102 13.33 -10.02 -8.76
N ALA A 103 12.92 -10.63 -7.65
CA ALA A 103 11.57 -10.53 -7.10
C ALA A 103 11.56 -9.55 -5.93
N GLY A 104 10.85 -8.42 -6.05
CA GLY A 104 10.94 -7.33 -5.07
C GLY A 104 9.60 -6.87 -4.49
N PHE A 105 9.67 -5.81 -3.68
CA PHE A 105 8.59 -4.92 -3.24
C PHE A 105 7.63 -5.40 -2.14
N LEU A 106 7.48 -6.70 -1.92
CA LEU A 106 6.61 -7.23 -0.85
C LEU A 106 7.37 -7.52 0.45
N LEU A 107 8.35 -8.43 0.41
CA LEU A 107 9.23 -8.71 1.54
C LEU A 107 10.34 -7.66 1.57
N VAL A 108 10.54 -7.05 2.73
CA VAL A 108 11.49 -5.95 2.93
C VAL A 108 12.33 -6.18 4.18
N ASP A 109 13.52 -5.59 4.21
CA ASP A 109 14.32 -5.45 5.42
C ASP A 109 14.08 -4.04 5.98
N ASP A 110 13.72 -3.95 7.26
CA ASP A 110 13.49 -2.71 7.99
C ASP A 110 14.41 -2.71 9.22
N ASP A 111 15.58 -2.06 9.09
CA ASP A 111 16.64 -2.04 10.09
C ASP A 111 17.09 -3.44 10.57
N GLY A 112 17.22 -4.40 9.65
CA GLY A 112 17.62 -5.77 9.93
C GLY A 112 16.48 -6.67 10.41
N GLU A 113 15.25 -6.16 10.51
CA GLU A 113 14.05 -6.96 10.78
C GLU A 113 13.29 -7.27 9.47
N PRO A 114 13.00 -8.55 9.18
CA PRO A 114 12.14 -8.92 8.05
C PRO A 114 10.72 -8.38 8.22
N GLY A 115 10.22 -7.69 7.20
CA GLY A 115 8.89 -7.10 7.16
C GLY A 115 8.11 -7.41 5.88
N VAL A 116 6.80 -7.18 5.94
CA VAL A 116 5.90 -7.24 4.77
C VAL A 116 5.35 -5.86 4.49
N ARG A 117 5.57 -5.35 3.28
CA ARG A 117 5.11 -4.05 2.83
C ARG A 117 3.77 -4.15 2.10
N PHE A 118 2.80 -3.43 2.63
CA PHE A 118 1.47 -3.25 2.07
C PHE A 118 1.32 -1.84 1.50
N ARG A 119 0.58 -1.72 0.39
CA ARG A 119 0.44 -0.46 -0.33
C ARG A 119 -1.02 -0.19 -0.69
N ARG A 120 -1.38 1.09 -0.83
CA ARG A 120 -2.64 1.53 -1.43
C ARG A 120 -2.50 2.93 -1.96
N MET A 121 -3.08 3.26 -3.11
CA MET A 121 -3.11 4.63 -3.59
C MET A 121 -3.91 5.53 -2.64
N VAL A 122 -3.41 6.74 -2.39
CA VAL A 122 -4.16 7.79 -1.67
C VAL A 122 -5.22 8.40 -2.59
N PHE A 123 -4.97 8.43 -3.90
CA PHE A 123 -5.85 9.04 -4.88
C PHE A 123 -6.22 8.07 -6.00
N ASP A 124 -7.52 7.91 -6.21
CA ASP A 124 -8.10 7.16 -7.32
C ASP A 124 -8.52 8.11 -8.43
N LYS A 125 -8.57 7.60 -9.67
CA LYS A 125 -9.25 8.32 -10.76
C LYS A 125 -10.72 8.52 -10.43
N ARG A 126 -11.25 9.68 -10.79
CA ARG A 126 -12.68 10.00 -10.67
C ARG A 126 -13.49 8.94 -11.41
N PRO A 127 -14.44 8.27 -10.74
CA PRO A 127 -15.38 7.37 -11.40
C PRO A 127 -16.22 8.10 -12.45
N GLN A 128 -16.52 7.44 -13.57
CA GLN A 128 -17.29 8.05 -14.67
C GLN A 128 -18.69 8.50 -14.25
N ASN A 129 -19.27 7.87 -13.23
CA ASN A 129 -20.59 8.20 -12.66
C ASN A 129 -20.57 9.31 -11.60
N MET A 130 -19.40 9.84 -11.23
CA MET A 130 -19.27 10.93 -10.25
C MET A 130 -19.19 12.29 -10.95
N SER A 131 -19.93 13.28 -10.46
CA SER A 131 -19.84 14.65 -11.00
C SER A 131 -18.45 15.25 -10.75
N GLU A 132 -17.98 16.07 -11.68
CA GLU A 132 -16.69 16.78 -11.52
C GLU A 132 -16.70 17.68 -10.29
N ARG A 133 -17.83 18.37 -10.04
CA ARG A 133 -18.00 19.25 -8.88
C ARG A 133 -17.85 18.51 -7.56
N ASP A 134 -18.39 17.29 -7.46
CA ASP A 134 -18.24 16.46 -6.26
C ASP A 134 -16.81 16.01 -6.06
N ALA A 135 -16.13 15.58 -7.13
CA ALA A 135 -14.72 15.21 -7.06
C ALA A 135 -13.83 16.37 -6.62
N ILE A 136 -14.05 17.57 -7.17
CA ILE A 136 -13.35 18.80 -6.74
C ILE A 136 -13.59 19.06 -5.25
N ARG A 137 -14.84 18.94 -4.77
CA ARG A 137 -15.18 19.14 -3.36
C ARG A 137 -14.46 18.14 -2.45
N LEU A 138 -14.47 16.85 -2.81
CA LEU A 138 -13.77 15.82 -2.05
C LEU A 138 -12.27 16.10 -1.99
N LEU A 139 -11.67 16.42 -3.14
CA LEU A 139 -10.24 16.69 -3.22
C LEU A 139 -9.83 17.93 -2.43
N ARG A 140 -10.59 19.03 -2.51
CA ARG A 140 -10.30 20.28 -1.77
C ARG A 140 -10.47 20.16 -0.26
N ASN A 141 -11.37 19.28 0.19
CA ASN A 141 -11.54 18.99 1.62
C ASN A 141 -10.43 18.08 2.16
N TRP A 142 -9.62 17.46 1.29
CA TRP A 142 -8.47 16.68 1.68
C TRP A 142 -7.30 17.61 2.03
N THR A 143 -6.85 17.57 3.28
CA THR A 143 -5.79 18.48 3.73
C THR A 143 -4.42 17.96 3.28
N VAL A 144 -3.66 18.79 2.55
CA VAL A 144 -2.28 18.49 2.15
C VAL A 144 -1.34 19.65 2.55
N PRO A 145 -0.05 19.37 2.81
CA PRO A 145 0.95 20.40 3.07
C PRO A 145 0.99 21.48 1.98
N ASN A 146 1.27 22.72 2.36
CA ASN A 146 1.27 23.88 1.45
C ASN A 146 2.08 23.66 0.17
N ARG A 147 3.20 22.93 0.25
CA ARG A 147 4.05 22.59 -0.90
C ARG A 147 3.35 21.77 -2.00
N PHE A 148 2.23 21.13 -1.69
CA PHE A 148 1.47 20.29 -2.61
C PHE A 148 0.16 20.92 -3.10
N LEU A 149 -0.19 22.15 -2.67
CA LEU A 149 -1.46 22.79 -3.03
C LEU A 149 -1.63 23.00 -4.53
N GLU A 150 -0.56 23.34 -5.24
CA GLU A 150 -0.61 23.51 -6.69
C GLU A 150 -0.85 22.16 -7.40
N GLN A 151 -0.19 21.10 -6.94
CA GLN A 151 -0.39 19.75 -7.46
C GLN A 151 -1.81 19.24 -7.16
N GLN A 152 -2.33 19.50 -5.96
CA GLN A 152 -3.72 19.20 -5.61
C GLN A 152 -4.71 19.92 -6.54
N ARG A 153 -4.47 21.20 -6.87
CA ARG A 153 -5.31 21.94 -7.83
C ARG A 153 -5.24 21.33 -9.23
N SER A 154 -4.07 20.88 -9.68
CA SER A 154 -3.94 20.21 -11.00
C SER A 154 -4.66 18.85 -11.09
N MET A 155 -5.02 18.27 -9.95
CA MET A 155 -5.75 16.99 -9.86
C MET A 155 -7.27 17.17 -9.80
N GLU A 156 -7.76 18.42 -9.69
CA GLU A 156 -9.17 18.75 -9.59
C GLU A 156 -9.98 18.18 -10.75
N GLY A 157 -11.10 17.52 -10.43
CA GLY A 157 -11.98 16.90 -11.43
C GLY A 157 -11.46 15.61 -12.06
N ILE A 158 -10.19 15.23 -11.80
CA ILE A 158 -9.55 14.03 -12.36
C ILE A 158 -9.39 12.95 -11.30
N PHE A 159 -9.04 13.32 -10.07
CA PHE A 159 -8.78 12.39 -8.98
C PHE A 159 -9.66 12.64 -7.76
N ILE A 160 -9.87 11.60 -6.96
CA ILE A 160 -10.54 11.66 -5.66
C ILE A 160 -9.65 11.03 -4.58
N PRO A 161 -9.62 11.58 -3.36
CA PRO A 161 -8.94 10.95 -2.25
C PRO A 161 -9.67 9.68 -1.82
N ARG A 162 -8.92 8.67 -1.41
CA ARG A 162 -9.42 7.42 -0.84
C ARG A 162 -8.75 7.21 0.51
N SER A 163 -9.54 7.26 1.58
CA SER A 163 -9.03 7.01 2.92
C SER A 163 -8.74 5.52 3.14
N LEU A 164 -7.74 5.21 3.96
CA LEU A 164 -7.61 3.86 4.50
C LEU A 164 -8.84 3.52 5.35
N VAL A 165 -9.29 2.27 5.25
CA VAL A 165 -10.34 1.74 6.12
C VAL A 165 -9.66 1.06 7.30
N VAL A 166 -9.64 1.75 8.45
CA VAL A 166 -9.00 1.28 9.68
C VAL A 166 -10.04 1.26 10.79
N PHE A 167 -10.12 0.13 11.49
CA PHE A 167 -10.99 -0.04 12.64
C PHE A 167 -10.18 -0.12 13.93
N ASP A 168 -10.69 0.51 14.98
CA ASP A 168 -10.15 0.35 16.34
C ASP A 168 -10.51 -1.01 16.95
N THR A 169 -10.17 -1.19 18.23
CA THR A 169 -10.44 -2.42 18.99
C THR A 169 -11.92 -2.70 19.21
N ASP A 170 -12.77 -1.66 19.15
CA ASP A 170 -14.22 -1.74 19.31
C ASP A 170 -14.94 -1.92 17.96
N GLY A 171 -14.20 -1.93 16.86
CA GLY A 171 -14.74 -2.07 15.50
C GLY A 171 -15.28 -0.76 14.92
N VAL A 172 -14.95 0.39 15.52
CA VAL A 172 -15.32 1.72 15.00
C VAL A 172 -14.29 2.16 13.97
N GLN A 173 -14.76 2.67 12.83
CA GLN A 173 -13.87 3.20 11.80
C GLN A 173 -13.21 4.49 12.29
N LEU A 174 -11.88 4.55 12.18
CA LEU A 174 -11.09 5.71 12.53
C LEU A 174 -11.10 6.77 11.42
N GLU A 175 -11.11 8.02 11.84
CA GLU A 175 -10.88 9.17 10.97
C GLU A 175 -9.42 9.18 10.46
N PRO A 176 -9.16 9.62 9.22
CA PRO A 176 -7.83 9.54 8.60
C PRO A 176 -6.69 10.17 9.40
N ASP A 177 -6.95 11.27 10.09
CA ASP A 177 -5.98 12.01 10.90
C ASP A 177 -5.59 11.29 12.20
N LYS A 178 -6.40 10.32 12.65
CA LYS A 178 -6.16 9.56 13.89
C LYS A 178 -5.42 8.24 13.65
N ILE A 179 -5.44 7.72 12.42
CA ILE A 179 -4.95 6.38 12.06
C ILE A 179 -3.50 6.15 12.52
N GLU A 180 -2.59 7.05 12.16
CA GLU A 180 -1.16 6.89 12.45
C GLU A 180 -0.91 6.77 13.96
N SER A 181 -1.47 7.69 14.74
CA SER A 181 -1.34 7.69 16.20
C SER A 181 -1.98 6.46 16.87
N ALA A 182 -3.12 5.99 16.35
CA ALA A 182 -3.83 4.85 16.90
C ALA A 182 -3.13 3.51 16.63
N MET A 183 -2.44 3.40 15.48
CA MET A 183 -1.71 2.19 15.10
C MET A 183 -0.31 2.10 15.72
N ALA A 184 0.29 3.23 16.11
CA ALA A 184 1.66 3.29 16.61
C ALA A 184 1.88 2.33 17.79
N GLY A 185 2.81 1.40 17.64
CA GLY A 185 3.16 0.42 18.68
C GLY A 185 2.10 -0.65 18.96
N LYS A 186 0.99 -0.68 18.21
CA LYS A 186 -0.08 -1.67 18.39
C LYS A 186 0.10 -2.89 17.49
N LEU A 187 -0.56 -3.97 17.87
CA LEU A 187 -0.73 -5.11 16.98
C LEU A 187 -1.88 -4.81 16.02
N VAL A 188 -1.69 -5.08 14.74
CA VAL A 188 -2.72 -4.84 13.72
C VAL A 188 -2.89 -6.06 12.83
N ARG A 189 -4.12 -6.31 12.41
CA ARG A 189 -4.47 -7.25 11.35
C ARG A 189 -4.71 -6.48 10.07
N VAL A 190 -3.90 -6.75 9.05
CA VAL A 190 -4.07 -6.18 7.71
C VAL A 190 -4.75 -7.22 6.85
N HIS A 191 -5.85 -6.84 6.22
CA HIS A 191 -6.48 -7.62 5.16
C HIS A 191 -6.02 -7.09 3.82
N PHE A 192 -5.56 -7.98 2.95
CA PHE A 192 -4.93 -7.59 1.71
C PHE A 192 -5.17 -8.58 0.57
N SER A 193 -5.03 -8.10 -0.66
CA SER A 193 -4.95 -8.96 -1.84
C SER A 193 -3.52 -9.04 -2.35
N LEU A 194 -3.07 -10.24 -2.71
CA LEU A 194 -1.75 -10.47 -3.31
C LEU A 194 -1.86 -10.52 -4.84
N ARG A 195 -0.86 -9.95 -5.52
CA ARG A 195 -0.69 -10.07 -6.97
C ARG A 195 0.78 -10.09 -7.34
N CYS A 196 1.07 -10.74 -8.46
CA CYS A 196 2.36 -10.74 -9.12
C CYS A 196 2.21 -10.06 -10.50
N LEU A 197 3.12 -9.16 -10.83
CA LEU A 197 3.17 -8.46 -12.11
C LEU A 197 4.54 -8.65 -12.74
N TYR A 198 4.58 -8.96 -14.02
CA TYR A 198 5.84 -9.04 -14.77
C TYR A 198 6.08 -7.73 -15.51
N LEU A 199 7.18 -7.05 -15.22
CA LEU A 199 7.64 -5.87 -15.94
C LEU A 199 8.71 -6.25 -16.96
N ALA A 200 8.31 -6.38 -18.22
CA ALA A 200 9.26 -6.53 -19.31
C ALA A 200 10.12 -5.27 -19.47
N ARG A 201 11.44 -5.41 -19.53
CA ARG A 201 12.37 -4.34 -19.94
C ARG A 201 12.88 -4.67 -21.34
N ASP A 202 12.88 -3.71 -22.25
CA ASP A 202 13.09 -3.95 -23.69
C ASP A 202 14.42 -4.63 -24.05
N HIS A 203 15.41 -4.71 -23.16
CA HIS A 203 16.70 -5.37 -23.40
C HIS A 203 17.29 -6.13 -22.18
N ALA A 204 16.49 -6.44 -21.16
CA ALA A 204 16.92 -7.19 -19.97
C ALA A 204 15.84 -8.17 -19.52
N ASN A 205 16.21 -9.17 -18.71
CA ASN A 205 15.24 -9.99 -17.99
C ASN A 205 14.30 -9.04 -17.23
N GLY A 206 12.99 -9.20 -17.45
CA GLY A 206 11.98 -8.42 -16.74
C GLY A 206 12.03 -8.64 -15.23
N VAL A 207 11.38 -7.75 -14.48
CA VAL A 207 11.31 -7.80 -13.01
C VAL A 207 9.92 -8.26 -12.58
N ASP A 208 9.86 -9.23 -11.67
CA ASP A 208 8.60 -9.64 -11.05
C ASP A 208 8.32 -8.78 -9.81
N LEU A 209 7.19 -8.08 -9.83
CA LEU A 209 6.71 -7.27 -8.73
C LEU A 209 5.64 -8.03 -7.96
N PHE A 210 5.88 -8.25 -6.68
CA PHE A 210 4.88 -8.77 -5.77
C PHE A 210 4.31 -7.62 -4.96
N LEU A 211 2.99 -7.46 -5.02
CA LEU A 211 2.30 -6.35 -4.36
C LEU A 211 1.22 -6.91 -3.44
N ALA A 212 1.21 -6.43 -2.19
CA ALA A 212 0.12 -6.65 -1.25
C ALA A 212 -0.69 -5.35 -1.08
N LEU A 213 -1.98 -5.40 -1.45
CA LEU A 213 -2.83 -4.22 -1.43
C LEU A 213 -3.71 -4.15 -0.20
N ILE A 214 -3.67 -3.02 0.50
CA ILE A 214 -4.45 -2.84 1.73
C ILE A 214 -5.93 -2.73 1.39
N LYS A 215 -6.73 -3.67 1.88
CA LYS A 215 -8.20 -3.61 1.79
C LYS A 215 -8.80 -3.01 3.05
N LYS A 216 -8.38 -3.48 4.23
CA LYS A 216 -8.74 -2.91 5.54
C LYS A 216 -7.70 -3.25 6.60
N ILE A 217 -7.68 -2.50 7.69
CA ILE A 217 -6.82 -2.72 8.85
C ILE A 217 -7.70 -2.78 10.10
N GLN A 218 -7.39 -3.69 11.02
CA GLN A 218 -8.04 -3.78 12.33
C GLN A 218 -6.97 -3.73 13.42
N ILE A 219 -7.11 -2.79 14.37
CA ILE A 219 -6.28 -2.73 15.57
C ILE A 219 -6.73 -3.85 16.51
N LEU A 220 -5.76 -4.61 17.04
CA LEU A 220 -6.01 -5.70 17.96
C LEU A 220 -5.77 -5.24 19.41
N PRO A 221 -6.44 -5.88 20.40
CA PRO A 221 -6.24 -5.59 21.83
C PRO A 221 -4.78 -5.73 22.27
#